data_AF-A0A7X7MQE0-F1
#
_entry.id   AF-A0A7X7MQE0-F1
#
_cell.length_a   1.000
_cell.length_b   1.000
_cell.length_c   1.000
_cell.angle_alpha   90.00
_cell.angle_beta   90.00
_cell.angle_gamma   90.00
#
_symmetry.space_group_name_H-M   'P 1'
#
loop_
_entity.id
_entity.type
_entity.pdbx_description
1 polymer ?
#
loop_
_entity_poly.entity_id
_entity_poly.type
_entity_poly.pdbx_seq_one_letter_code
_entity_poly.pdbx_strand_id
1 'polypeptide(L)'
;MHYRFDRQSLARGLMVWGPRLGLVAALLAACGVLTLLRPHFLSVPNLTNVVRQVSINGLLAVGVTWVLLTGGVDLSLGSVVALSGVVAAHLAHPGMYPLWVPIAAGIAAGAACGGINGLFVARGGVPPFIATLGMMTAARGLALVLSGGRPVSNMSPALTRLAGDWSHVPVPALILGGVALAAGWTLRNTRPGRYLFAVGGNEQAARAAGIPVRGIKGLAYTVCGALAGLAGVVLAARITTGQPNAGVGYELDAIAAVVIGGTSLSGGVGSV
;
A
#
# COMPACT_ATOMS: atom_id res chain seq x y z
N MET A 1 14.21 -20.08 49.00
CA MET A 1 14.02 -19.55 47.63
C MET A 1 12.64 -19.99 47.14
N HIS A 2 11.64 -19.11 47.17
CA HIS A 2 10.30 -19.38 46.63
C HIS A 2 9.91 -18.26 45.66
N TYR A 3 9.99 -18.55 44.36
CA TYR A 3 9.41 -17.73 43.31
C TYR A 3 7.89 -17.97 43.30
N ARG A 4 7.12 -17.08 43.95
CA ARG A 4 5.67 -17.02 43.77
C ARG A 4 5.38 -16.40 42.41
N PHE A 5 4.93 -17.21 41.45
CA PHE A 5 4.35 -16.71 40.20
C PHE A 5 3.06 -15.93 40.53
N ASP A 6 3.12 -14.63 40.33
CA ASP A 6 2.03 -13.69 40.61
C ASP A 6 0.87 -13.89 39.62
N ARG A 7 -0.32 -14.28 40.11
CA ARG A 7 -1.55 -14.45 39.31
C ARG A 7 -1.93 -13.19 38.53
N GLN A 8 -1.47 -12.00 38.97
CA GLN A 8 -1.72 -10.74 38.26
C GLN A 8 -0.94 -10.63 36.95
N SER A 9 0.19 -11.35 36.81
CA SER A 9 1.00 -11.38 35.57
C SER A 9 0.32 -12.16 34.44
N LEU A 10 -0.35 -13.27 34.77
CA LEU A 10 -1.09 -14.10 33.81
C LEU A 10 -2.35 -13.40 33.29
N ALA A 11 -3.07 -12.68 34.16
CA ALA A 11 -4.24 -11.89 33.77
C ALA A 11 -3.87 -10.74 32.82
N ARG A 12 -2.74 -10.05 33.07
CA ARG A 12 -2.21 -9.02 32.15
C ARG A 12 -1.73 -9.62 30.82
N GLY A 13 -1.11 -10.79 30.84
CA GLY A 13 -0.73 -11.53 29.63
C GLY A 13 -1.94 -11.89 28.78
N LEU A 14 -2.99 -12.46 29.38
CA LEU A 14 -4.23 -12.81 28.67
C LEU A 14 -4.97 -11.58 28.13
N MET A 15 -4.91 -10.44 28.82
CA MET A 15 -5.55 -9.19 28.38
C MET A 15 -4.82 -8.54 27.19
N VAL A 16 -3.50 -8.70 27.08
CA VAL A 16 -2.69 -8.16 25.97
C VAL A 16 -2.63 -9.11 24.77
N TRP A 17 -2.53 -10.42 25.00
CA TRP A 17 -2.41 -11.43 23.95
C TRP A 17 -3.76 -12.01 23.50
N GLY A 18 -4.81 -11.91 24.33
CA GLY A 18 -6.14 -12.44 24.05
C GLY A 18 -6.75 -11.96 22.72
N PRO A 19 -6.73 -10.65 22.40
CA PRO A 19 -7.25 -10.15 21.13
C PRO A 19 -6.46 -10.66 19.91
N ARG A 20 -5.13 -10.76 20.03
CA ARG A 20 -4.25 -11.25 18.95
C ARG A 20 -4.43 -12.74 18.71
N LEU A 21 -4.51 -13.53 19.78
CA LEU A 21 -4.80 -14.96 19.71
C LEU A 21 -6.22 -15.23 19.19
N GLY A 22 -7.20 -14.40 19.56
CA GLY A 22 -8.56 -14.47 19.04
C GLY A 22 -8.63 -14.26 17.53
N LEU A 23 -7.87 -13.28 17.00
CA LEU A 23 -7.82 -13.02 15.55
C LEU A 23 -7.18 -14.19 14.79
N VAL A 24 -6.07 -14.73 15.30
CA VAL A 24 -5.41 -15.91 14.70
C VAL A 24 -6.30 -17.14 14.78
N ALA A 25 -6.96 -17.38 15.91
CA ALA A 25 -7.89 -18.50 16.07
C ALA A 25 -9.09 -18.38 15.14
N ALA A 26 -9.67 -17.18 14.99
CA ALA A 26 -10.75 -16.93 14.05
C ALA A 26 -10.31 -17.17 12.59
N LEU A 27 -9.10 -16.73 12.21
CA LEU A 27 -8.54 -16.99 10.89
C LEU A 27 -8.34 -18.49 10.64
N LEU A 28 -7.74 -19.21 11.60
CA LEU A 28 -7.53 -20.65 11.49
C LEU A 28 -8.86 -21.42 11.40
N ALA A 29 -9.87 -21.02 12.20
CA ALA A 29 -11.20 -21.60 12.13
C ALA A 29 -11.84 -21.37 10.75
N ALA A 30 -11.77 -20.15 10.22
CA ALA A 30 -12.26 -19.82 8.89
C ALA A 30 -11.55 -20.65 7.80
N CYS A 31 -10.23 -20.76 7.86
CA CYS A 31 -9.45 -21.60 6.94
C CYS A 31 -9.84 -23.08 7.05
N GLY A 32 -10.05 -23.60 8.27
CA GLY A 32 -10.50 -24.97 8.50
C GLY A 32 -11.86 -25.24 7.87
N VAL A 33 -12.84 -24.37 8.12
CA VAL A 33 -14.18 -24.44 7.53
C VAL A 33 -14.13 -24.36 6.00
N LEU A 34 -13.37 -23.41 5.44
CA LEU A 34 -13.24 -23.27 3.98
C LEU A 34 -12.55 -24.46 3.33
N THR A 35 -11.57 -25.08 4.00
CA THR A 35 -10.92 -26.30 3.50
C THR A 35 -11.92 -27.45 3.38
N LEU A 36 -12.85 -27.57 4.33
CA LEU A 36 -13.91 -28.59 4.30
C LEU A 36 -14.99 -28.28 3.25
N LEU A 37 -15.38 -27.01 3.09
CA LEU A 37 -16.47 -26.60 2.19
C LEU A 37 -16.05 -26.36 0.73
N ARG A 38 -14.75 -26.19 0.47
CA ARG A 38 -14.20 -25.83 -0.84
C ARG A 38 -12.97 -26.71 -1.15
N PRO A 39 -13.12 -27.78 -1.95
CA PRO A 39 -12.05 -28.74 -2.24
C PRO A 39 -10.76 -28.14 -2.82
N HIS A 40 -10.87 -26.98 -3.48
CA HIS A 40 -9.73 -26.30 -4.11
C HIS A 40 -9.14 -25.17 -3.25
N PHE A 41 -9.61 -24.99 -2.02
CA PHE A 41 -9.19 -23.86 -1.17
C PHE A 41 -7.68 -23.86 -0.89
N LEU A 42 -7.11 -25.01 -0.52
CA LEU A 42 -5.66 -25.13 -0.27
C LEU A 42 -4.86 -25.52 -1.53
N SER A 43 -5.45 -25.45 -2.72
CA SER A 43 -4.74 -25.77 -3.95
C SER A 43 -3.66 -24.72 -4.24
N VAL A 44 -2.53 -25.15 -4.83
CA VAL A 44 -1.43 -24.26 -5.22
C VAL A 44 -1.90 -23.10 -6.12
N PRO A 45 -2.78 -23.28 -7.12
CA PRO A 45 -3.33 -22.18 -7.93
C PRO A 45 -4.12 -21.17 -7.09
N ASN A 46 -4.91 -21.63 -6.11
CA ASN A 46 -5.67 -20.71 -5.25
C ASN A 46 -4.72 -19.93 -4.32
N LEU A 47 -3.79 -20.62 -3.67
CA LEU A 47 -2.82 -19.98 -2.77
C LEU A 47 -1.94 -18.96 -3.50
N THR A 48 -1.45 -19.29 -4.69
CA THR A 48 -0.68 -18.35 -5.51
C THR A 48 -1.52 -17.15 -5.95
N ASN A 49 -2.80 -17.33 -6.27
CA ASN A 49 -3.70 -16.22 -6.59
C ASN A 49 -3.99 -15.32 -5.39
N VAL A 50 -4.18 -15.89 -4.19
CA VAL A 50 -4.31 -15.14 -2.95
C VAL A 50 -3.04 -14.32 -2.70
N VAL A 51 -1.86 -14.94 -2.82
CA VAL A 51 -0.58 -14.24 -2.68
C VAL A 51 -0.44 -13.08 -3.67
N ARG A 52 -0.77 -13.28 -4.95
CA ARG A 52 -0.75 -12.21 -5.96
C ARG A 52 -1.67 -11.04 -5.59
N GLN A 53 -2.88 -11.33 -5.10
CA GLN A 53 -3.85 -10.30 -4.70
C GLN A 53 -3.40 -9.55 -3.45
N VAL A 54 -2.95 -10.27 -2.42
CA VAL A 54 -2.41 -9.69 -1.19
C VAL A 54 -1.16 -8.86 -1.46
N SER A 55 -0.34 -9.24 -2.45
CA SER A 55 0.87 -8.49 -2.80
C SER A 55 0.56 -7.06 -3.25
N ILE A 56 -0.53 -6.86 -4.00
CA ILE A 56 -0.96 -5.54 -4.49
C ILE A 56 -1.43 -4.68 -3.32
N ASN A 57 -2.30 -5.22 -2.45
CA ASN A 57 -2.73 -4.51 -1.25
C ASN A 57 -1.58 -4.27 -0.26
N GLY A 58 -0.61 -5.18 -0.20
CA GLY A 58 0.60 -5.04 0.61
C GLY A 58 1.49 -3.89 0.15
N LEU A 59 1.64 -3.67 -1.16
CA LEU A 59 2.36 -2.51 -1.70
C LEU A 59 1.71 -1.20 -1.27
N LEU A 60 0.37 -1.14 -1.33
CA LEU A 60 -0.40 -0.01 -0.85
C LEU A 60 -0.25 0.18 0.66
N ALA A 61 -0.30 -0.91 1.43
CA ALA A 61 -0.10 -0.89 2.87
C ALA A 61 1.26 -0.28 3.25
N VAL A 62 2.34 -0.65 2.56
CA VAL A 62 3.66 -0.03 2.78
C VAL A 62 3.58 1.48 2.54
N GLY A 63 2.91 1.94 1.48
CA GLY A 63 2.70 3.37 1.22
C GLY A 63 1.88 4.08 2.29
N VAL A 64 0.76 3.47 2.70
CA VAL A 64 -0.12 3.97 3.76
C VAL A 64 0.64 4.12 5.07
N THR A 65 1.52 3.19 5.42
CA THR A 65 2.37 3.30 6.61
C THR A 65 3.15 4.62 6.64
N TRP A 66 3.72 5.06 5.51
CA TRP A 66 4.44 6.33 5.46
C TRP A 66 3.55 7.53 5.78
N VAL A 67 2.34 7.56 5.23
CA VAL A 67 1.38 8.66 5.47
C VAL A 67 0.88 8.63 6.91
N LEU A 68 0.45 7.46 7.40
CA LEU A 68 -0.05 7.31 8.77
C LEU A 68 1.03 7.65 9.80
N LEU A 69 2.30 7.31 9.56
CA LEU A 69 3.40 7.67 10.46
C LEU A 69 3.50 9.18 10.69
N THR A 70 3.09 10.02 9.73
CA THR A 70 3.05 11.49 9.88
C THR A 70 1.77 12.04 10.50
N GLY A 71 0.82 11.17 10.90
CA GLY A 71 -0.52 11.53 11.35
C GLY A 71 -1.45 11.95 10.20
N GLY A 72 -1.11 11.60 8.96
CA GLY A 72 -1.93 11.85 7.77
C GLY A 72 -2.85 10.68 7.42
N VAL A 73 -3.67 10.85 6.39
CA VAL A 73 -4.50 9.79 5.78
C VAL A 73 -4.52 10.01 4.27
N ASP A 74 -4.46 8.94 3.48
CA ASP A 74 -4.63 9.00 2.02
C ASP A 74 -5.71 8.02 1.55
N LEU A 75 -6.85 8.54 1.10
CA LEU A 75 -7.97 7.76 0.56
C LEU A 75 -7.96 7.67 -0.97
N SER A 76 -7.00 8.30 -1.64
CA SER A 76 -6.97 8.36 -3.11
C SER A 76 -6.41 7.09 -3.77
N LEU A 77 -5.81 6.19 -2.97
CA LEU A 77 -4.99 5.07 -3.43
C LEU A 77 -5.66 4.19 -4.47
N GLY A 78 -6.92 3.79 -4.23
CA GLY A 78 -7.67 2.96 -5.17
C GLY A 78 -7.81 3.60 -6.55
N SER A 79 -8.08 4.91 -6.60
CA SER A 79 -8.18 5.67 -7.85
C SER A 79 -6.81 5.93 -8.48
N VAL A 80 -5.77 6.13 -7.68
CA VAL A 80 -4.39 6.31 -8.16
C VAL A 80 -3.86 5.02 -8.79
N VAL A 81 -4.17 3.85 -8.22
CA VAL A 81 -3.89 2.53 -8.79
C VAL A 81 -4.52 2.40 -10.18
N ALA A 82 -5.79 2.79 -10.32
CA ALA A 82 -6.48 2.73 -11.61
C ALA A 82 -5.86 3.68 -12.65
N LEU A 83 -5.61 4.94 -12.28
CA LEU A 83 -4.97 5.91 -13.16
C LEU A 83 -3.59 5.41 -13.62
N SER A 84 -2.77 4.95 -12.69
CA SER A 84 -1.42 4.49 -12.98
C SER A 84 -1.42 3.23 -13.84
N GLY A 85 -2.37 2.31 -13.61
CA GLY A 85 -2.57 1.13 -14.45
C GLY A 85 -3.01 1.49 -15.88
N VAL A 86 -3.88 2.48 -16.05
CA VAL A 86 -4.30 3.00 -17.37
C VAL A 86 -3.13 3.66 -18.10
N VAL A 87 -2.37 4.53 -17.41
CA VAL A 87 -1.19 5.20 -17.99
C VAL A 87 -0.15 4.18 -18.43
N ALA A 88 0.15 3.18 -17.59
CA ALA A 88 1.08 2.12 -17.95
C ALA A 88 0.57 1.30 -19.13
N ALA A 89 -0.71 0.94 -19.16
CA ALA A 89 -1.30 0.15 -20.23
C ALA A 89 -1.22 0.86 -21.60
N HIS A 90 -1.49 2.17 -21.64
CA HIS A 90 -1.40 2.97 -22.87
C HIS A 90 -0.01 3.00 -23.49
N LEU A 91 1.04 2.90 -22.67
CA LEU A 91 2.43 2.92 -23.12
C LEU A 91 3.01 1.51 -23.29
N ALA A 92 2.26 0.48 -22.92
CA ALA A 92 2.75 -0.90 -22.91
C ALA A 92 2.39 -1.70 -24.17
N HIS A 93 1.87 -1.08 -25.23
CA HIS A 93 1.55 -1.79 -26.46
C HIS A 93 2.79 -2.46 -27.10
N PRO A 94 2.63 -3.66 -27.72
CA PRO A 94 3.73 -4.38 -28.36
C PRO A 94 4.52 -3.50 -29.34
N GLY A 95 5.84 -3.43 -29.17
CA GLY A 95 6.75 -2.68 -30.05
C GLY A 95 6.75 -1.15 -29.87
N MET A 96 5.92 -0.59 -28.97
CA MET A 96 5.82 0.85 -28.80
C MET A 96 6.99 1.43 -27.98
N TYR A 97 7.23 0.88 -26.79
CA TYR A 97 8.29 1.33 -25.88
C TYR A 97 8.94 0.14 -25.16
N PRO A 98 10.20 0.27 -24.69
CA PRO A 98 10.83 -0.73 -23.84
C PRO A 98 10.13 -0.82 -22.48
N LEU A 99 10.19 -1.99 -21.83
CA LEU A 99 9.43 -2.33 -20.62
C LEU A 99 9.55 -1.30 -19.48
N TRP A 100 10.69 -0.65 -19.32
CA TRP A 100 10.90 0.31 -18.24
C TRP A 100 10.05 1.58 -18.39
N VAL A 101 9.64 1.96 -19.61
CA VAL A 101 8.84 3.17 -19.88
C VAL A 101 7.43 3.09 -19.28
N PRO A 102 6.58 2.07 -19.59
CA PRO A 102 5.25 1.98 -18.98
C PRO A 102 5.31 1.81 -17.46
N ILE A 103 6.34 1.11 -16.93
CA ILE A 103 6.54 0.97 -15.48
C ILE A 103 6.84 2.35 -14.86
N ALA A 104 7.82 3.07 -15.40
CA ALA A 104 8.21 4.39 -14.91
C ALA A 104 7.07 5.40 -15.02
N ALA A 105 6.31 5.38 -16.12
CA ALA A 105 5.18 6.27 -16.33
C ALA A 105 4.03 6.02 -15.34
N GLY A 106 3.70 4.75 -15.06
CA GLY A 106 2.70 4.41 -14.04
C GLY A 106 3.13 4.85 -12.64
N ILE A 107 4.39 4.59 -12.26
CA ILE A 107 4.95 5.06 -10.98
C ILE A 107 4.97 6.59 -10.91
N ALA A 108 5.35 7.27 -11.98
CA ALA A 108 5.39 8.73 -12.04
C ALA A 108 4.00 9.35 -11.94
N ALA A 109 2.98 8.75 -12.57
CA ALA A 109 1.59 9.19 -12.42
C ALA A 109 1.13 9.09 -10.96
N GLY A 110 1.42 7.96 -10.31
CA GLY A 110 1.12 7.78 -8.89
C GLY A 110 1.87 8.75 -7.99
N ALA A 111 3.17 8.93 -8.21
CA ALA A 111 4.01 9.88 -7.49
C ALA A 111 3.54 11.32 -7.67
N ALA A 112 3.06 11.69 -8.86
CA ALA A 112 2.48 13.01 -9.13
C ALA A 112 1.20 13.24 -8.32
N CYS A 113 0.28 12.28 -8.31
CA CYS A 113 -0.93 12.35 -7.46
C CYS A 113 -0.58 12.48 -5.98
N GLY A 114 0.35 11.64 -5.49
CA GLY A 114 0.85 11.71 -4.12
C GLY A 114 1.54 13.04 -3.81
N GLY A 115 2.33 13.57 -4.75
CA GLY A 115 2.99 14.86 -4.63
C GLY A 115 2.00 16.02 -4.56
N ILE A 116 0.90 15.96 -5.33
CA ILE A 116 -0.19 16.94 -5.27
C ILE A 116 -0.90 16.90 -3.91
N ASN A 117 -1.27 15.69 -3.42
CA ASN A 117 -1.81 15.53 -2.06
C ASN A 117 -0.85 16.09 -1.02
N GLY A 118 0.42 15.71 -1.10
CA GLY A 118 1.48 16.19 -0.21
C GLY A 118 1.66 17.69 -0.24
N LEU A 119 1.51 18.33 -1.40
CA LEU A 119 1.57 19.79 -1.55
C LEU A 119 0.40 20.47 -0.82
N PHE A 120 -0.83 20.02 -1.05
CA PHE A 120 -2.02 20.59 -0.40
C PHE A 120 -2.03 20.37 1.10
N VAL A 121 -1.64 19.19 1.56
CA VAL A 121 -1.59 18.86 2.99
C VAL A 121 -0.44 19.58 3.68
N ALA A 122 0.77 19.52 3.13
CA ALA A 122 1.96 20.00 3.82
C ALA A 122 2.19 21.51 3.69
N ARG A 123 1.85 22.12 2.54
CA ARG A 123 1.99 23.56 2.31
C ARG A 123 0.66 24.30 2.36
N GLY A 124 -0.39 23.71 1.80
CA GLY A 124 -1.73 24.32 1.74
C GLY A 124 -2.49 24.28 3.06
N GLY A 125 -2.07 23.48 4.05
CA GLY A 125 -2.77 23.34 5.32
C GLY A 125 -4.14 22.69 5.20
N VAL A 126 -4.44 22.07 4.05
CA VAL A 126 -5.71 21.39 3.81
C VAL A 126 -5.75 20.10 4.63
N PRO A 127 -6.86 19.80 5.33
CA PRO A 127 -7.02 18.53 6.02
C PRO A 127 -6.80 17.33 5.06
N PRO A 128 -5.97 16.32 5.44
CA PRO A 128 -5.63 15.17 4.59
C PRO A 128 -6.81 14.47 3.93
N PHE A 129 -7.88 14.27 4.69
CA PHE A 129 -9.09 13.62 4.22
C PHE A 129 -9.72 14.36 3.03
N ILE A 130 -9.80 15.69 3.10
CA ILE A 130 -10.40 16.52 2.03
C ILE A 130 -9.53 16.50 0.78
N ALA A 131 -8.21 16.71 0.95
CA ALA A 131 -7.28 16.72 -0.18
C ALA A 131 -7.30 15.37 -0.94
N THR A 132 -7.26 14.27 -0.19
CA THR A 132 -7.16 12.93 -0.78
C THR A 132 -8.48 12.42 -1.33
N LEU A 133 -9.64 12.80 -0.77
CA LEU A 133 -10.94 12.57 -1.42
C LEU A 133 -11.06 13.35 -2.74
N GLY A 134 -10.59 14.61 -2.78
CA GLY A 134 -10.51 15.38 -4.02
C GLY A 134 -9.66 14.68 -5.08
N MET A 135 -8.47 14.19 -4.69
CA MET A 135 -7.60 13.42 -5.57
C MET A 135 -8.20 12.06 -5.96
N MET A 136 -8.96 11.41 -5.09
CA MET A 136 -9.67 10.17 -5.40
C MET A 136 -10.62 10.38 -6.59
N THR A 137 -11.41 11.46 -6.56
CA THR A 137 -12.32 11.80 -7.66
C THR A 137 -11.56 12.24 -8.91
N ALA A 138 -10.54 13.09 -8.77
CA ALA A 138 -9.74 13.56 -9.90
C ALA A 138 -8.97 12.42 -10.60
N ALA A 139 -8.30 11.55 -9.85
CA ALA A 139 -7.58 10.40 -10.40
C ALA A 139 -8.52 9.44 -11.13
N ARG A 140 -9.70 9.16 -10.55
CA ARG A 140 -10.72 8.31 -11.16
C ARG A 140 -11.25 8.91 -12.46
N GLY A 141 -11.57 10.21 -12.44
CA GLY A 141 -12.02 10.95 -13.62
C GLY A 141 -10.97 10.95 -14.74
N LEU A 142 -9.70 11.20 -14.39
CA LEU A 142 -8.60 11.13 -15.34
C LEU A 142 -8.41 9.72 -15.91
N ALA A 143 -8.50 8.68 -15.08
CA ALA A 143 -8.43 7.30 -15.56
C ALA A 143 -9.54 7.00 -16.57
N LEU A 144 -10.77 7.45 -16.30
CA LEU A 144 -11.92 7.31 -17.22
C LEU A 144 -11.71 8.09 -18.52
N VAL A 145 -11.25 9.34 -18.46
CA VAL A 145 -11.00 10.16 -19.65
C VAL A 145 -9.89 9.56 -20.51
N LEU A 146 -8.75 9.20 -19.90
CA LEU A 146 -7.61 8.63 -20.63
C LEU A 146 -7.96 7.29 -21.28
N SER A 147 -8.78 6.48 -20.62
CA SER A 147 -9.19 5.17 -21.12
C SER A 147 -10.39 5.21 -22.07
N GLY A 148 -11.03 6.38 -22.26
CA GLY A 148 -12.31 6.49 -22.97
C GLY A 148 -13.44 5.69 -22.32
N GLY A 149 -13.36 5.46 -21.01
CA GLY A 149 -14.33 4.70 -20.22
C GLY A 149 -14.26 3.18 -20.43
N ARG A 150 -13.24 2.64 -21.10
CA ARG A 150 -13.10 1.21 -21.42
C ARG A 150 -11.74 0.65 -20.97
N PRO A 151 -11.62 -0.64 -20.67
CA PRO A 151 -10.31 -1.23 -20.35
C PRO A 151 -9.31 -1.05 -21.50
N VAL A 152 -8.11 -0.58 -21.18
CA VAL A 152 -6.99 -0.50 -22.12
C VAL A 152 -6.34 -1.88 -22.22
N SER A 153 -6.47 -2.52 -23.38
CA SER A 153 -6.05 -3.91 -23.62
C SER A 153 -4.83 -3.98 -24.54
N ASN A 154 -4.43 -5.20 -24.94
CA ASN A 154 -3.33 -5.44 -25.87
C ASN A 154 -1.98 -4.90 -25.35
N MET A 155 -1.65 -5.25 -24.11
CA MET A 155 -0.36 -4.94 -23.51
C MET A 155 0.70 -5.97 -23.93
N SER A 156 1.95 -5.54 -23.95
CA SER A 156 3.08 -6.37 -24.34
C SER A 156 3.28 -7.56 -23.39
N PRO A 157 3.72 -8.72 -23.91
CA PRO A 157 4.09 -9.87 -23.09
C PRO A 157 5.17 -9.55 -22.05
N ALA A 158 6.01 -8.55 -22.33
CA ALA A 158 7.02 -8.09 -21.39
C ALA A 158 6.42 -7.57 -20.08
N LEU A 159 5.34 -6.77 -20.16
CA LEU A 159 4.65 -6.24 -18.99
C LEU A 159 3.83 -7.31 -18.29
N THR A 160 3.07 -8.13 -19.03
CA THR A 160 2.20 -9.15 -18.41
C THR A 160 2.98 -10.23 -17.66
N ARG A 161 4.25 -10.49 -18.03
CA ARG A 161 5.15 -11.35 -17.27
C ARG A 161 5.42 -10.88 -15.83
N LEU A 162 5.21 -9.60 -15.50
CA LEU A 162 5.30 -9.12 -14.11
C LEU A 162 4.27 -9.76 -13.17
N ALA A 163 3.21 -10.36 -13.71
CA ALA A 163 2.23 -11.11 -12.94
C ALA A 163 2.50 -12.62 -12.89
N GLY A 164 3.52 -13.08 -13.61
CA GLY A 164 3.93 -14.48 -13.66
C GLY A 164 4.69 -14.92 -12.40
N ASP A 165 5.36 -16.05 -12.54
CA ASP A 165 6.12 -16.69 -11.46
C ASP A 165 7.61 -16.72 -11.78
N TRP A 166 8.41 -16.50 -10.75
CA TRP A 166 9.84 -16.75 -10.76
C TRP A 166 10.13 -17.95 -9.88
N SER A 167 10.55 -19.07 -10.46
CA SER A 167 10.88 -20.29 -9.70
C SER A 167 9.81 -20.67 -8.67
N HIS A 168 8.53 -20.66 -9.08
CA HIS A 168 7.33 -20.96 -8.27
C HIS A 168 6.89 -19.87 -7.27
N VAL A 169 7.59 -18.75 -7.18
CA VAL A 169 7.18 -17.60 -6.36
C VAL A 169 6.55 -16.54 -7.25
N PRO A 170 5.34 -16.04 -6.93
CA PRO A 170 4.74 -14.97 -7.70
C PRO A 170 5.63 -13.72 -7.71
N VAL A 171 5.92 -13.19 -8.89
CA VAL A 171 6.71 -11.96 -9.05
C VAL A 171 6.13 -10.78 -8.25
N PRO A 172 4.79 -10.58 -8.17
CA PRO A 172 4.20 -9.56 -7.30
C PRO A 172 4.64 -9.66 -5.83
N ALA A 173 4.81 -10.88 -5.31
CA ALA A 173 5.26 -11.11 -3.94
C ALA A 173 6.73 -10.76 -3.75
N LEU A 174 7.57 -11.02 -4.76
CA LEU A 174 8.97 -10.60 -4.76
C LEU A 174 9.11 -9.08 -4.78
N ILE A 175 8.30 -8.41 -5.60
CA ILE A 175 8.23 -6.94 -5.66
C ILE A 175 7.82 -6.38 -4.29
N LEU A 176 6.75 -6.94 -3.67
CA LEU A 176 6.35 -6.57 -2.33
C LEU A 176 7.48 -6.78 -1.31
N GLY A 177 8.11 -7.96 -1.31
CA GLY A 177 9.20 -8.27 -0.38
C GLY A 177 10.36 -7.28 -0.50
N GLY A 178 10.78 -6.96 -1.73
CA GLY A 178 11.82 -5.96 -1.98
C GLY A 178 11.43 -4.56 -1.49
N VAL A 179 10.20 -4.13 -1.77
CA VAL A 179 9.67 -2.84 -1.31
C VAL A 179 9.56 -2.79 0.21
N ALA A 180 9.06 -3.84 0.86
CA ALA A 180 8.92 -3.92 2.30
C ALA A 180 10.29 -3.89 2.99
N LEU A 181 11.28 -4.63 2.47
CA LEU A 181 12.66 -4.58 2.97
C LEU A 181 13.28 -3.18 2.82
N ALA A 182 13.12 -2.56 1.65
CA ALA A 182 13.61 -1.20 1.41
C ALA A 182 12.93 -0.17 2.31
N ALA A 183 11.61 -0.26 2.49
CA ALA A 183 10.85 0.62 3.38
C ALA A 183 11.24 0.40 4.85
N GLY A 184 11.30 -0.85 5.32
CA GLY A 184 11.72 -1.19 6.68
C GLY A 184 13.14 -0.73 6.99
N TRP A 185 14.07 -0.90 6.05
CA TRP A 185 15.42 -0.38 6.18
C TRP A 185 15.42 1.16 6.23
N THR A 186 14.65 1.82 5.35
CA THR A 186 14.57 3.28 5.29
C THR A 186 14.00 3.85 6.60
N LEU A 187 12.91 3.29 7.11
CA LEU A 187 12.25 3.73 8.34
C LEU A 187 13.15 3.58 9.58
N ARG A 188 13.95 2.51 9.66
CA ARG A 188 14.83 2.24 10.81
C ARG A 188 16.17 2.98 10.74
N ASN A 189 16.76 3.06 9.55
CA ASN A 189 18.17 3.40 9.40
C ASN A 189 18.43 4.78 8.80
N THR A 190 17.41 5.48 8.28
CA THR A 190 17.62 6.78 7.59
C THR A 190 17.04 7.96 8.34
N ARG A 191 17.56 9.16 8.05
CA ARG A 191 17.05 10.44 8.57
C ARG A 191 15.56 10.68 8.22
N PRO A 192 15.11 10.57 6.95
CA PRO A 192 13.68 10.76 6.65
C PRO A 192 12.80 9.76 7.42
N GLY A 193 13.25 8.51 7.60
CA GLY A 193 12.58 7.53 8.44
C GLY A 193 12.30 8.05 9.85
N ARG A 194 13.36 8.44 10.58
CA ARG A 194 13.25 8.99 11.94
C ARG A 194 12.39 10.26 12.01
N TYR A 195 12.47 11.10 10.98
CA TYR A 195 11.67 12.33 10.90
C TYR A 195 10.17 12.06 10.72
N LEU A 196 9.76 10.98 10.02
CA LEU A 196 8.36 10.60 9.93
C LEU A 196 7.78 10.33 11.33
N PHE A 197 8.47 9.52 12.14
CA PHE A 197 8.07 9.23 13.52
C PHE A 197 8.03 10.49 14.39
N ALA A 198 9.05 11.35 14.30
CA ALA A 198 9.11 12.60 15.07
C ALA A 198 7.95 13.55 14.71
N VAL A 199 7.65 13.71 13.42
CA VAL A 199 6.55 14.55 12.94
C VAL A 199 5.19 14.03 13.41
N GLY A 200 4.95 12.71 13.33
CA GLY A 200 3.69 12.13 13.80
C GLY A 200 3.53 12.10 15.31
N GLY A 201 4.62 11.99 16.07
CA GLY A 201 4.56 12.02 17.53
C GLY A 201 4.22 13.41 18.07
N ASN A 202 4.88 14.46 17.55
CA ASN A 202 4.54 15.84 17.86
C ASN A 202 5.08 16.80 16.79
N GLU A 203 4.19 17.31 15.95
CA GLU A 203 4.55 18.22 14.86
C GLU A 203 5.18 19.54 15.34
N GLN A 204 4.73 20.10 16.46
CA GLN A 204 5.24 21.36 17.00
C GLN A 204 6.66 21.17 17.56
N ALA A 205 6.89 20.09 18.30
CA ALA A 205 8.21 19.75 18.83
C ALA A 205 9.19 19.42 17.70
N ALA A 206 8.76 18.68 16.68
CA ALA A 206 9.56 18.39 15.50
C ALA A 206 10.00 19.67 14.79
N ARG A 207 9.08 20.65 14.65
CA ARG A 207 9.38 21.96 14.06
C ARG A 207 10.36 22.75 14.91
N ALA A 208 10.19 22.78 16.24
CA ALA A 208 11.11 23.42 17.17
C ALA A 208 12.52 22.79 17.13
N ALA A 209 12.60 21.48 16.85
CA ALA A 209 13.86 20.75 16.66
C ALA A 209 14.47 20.93 15.25
N GLY A 210 13.93 21.82 14.41
CA GLY A 210 14.47 22.12 13.08
C GLY A 210 14.15 21.07 12.00
N ILE A 211 13.24 20.12 12.26
CA ILE A 211 12.84 19.13 11.27
C ILE A 211 11.98 19.82 10.19
N PRO A 212 12.25 19.61 8.88
CA PRO A 212 11.47 20.20 7.81
C PRO A 212 10.12 19.48 7.65
N VAL A 213 9.20 19.69 8.60
CA VAL A 213 7.89 19.01 8.70
C VAL A 213 7.15 18.97 7.37
N ARG A 214 7.10 20.11 6.66
CA ARG A 214 6.40 20.21 5.37
C ARG A 214 7.02 19.30 4.30
N GLY A 215 8.36 19.23 4.26
CA GLY A 215 9.07 18.36 3.33
C GLY A 215 8.84 16.89 3.64
N ILE A 216 8.79 16.52 4.93
CA ILE A 216 8.57 15.14 5.38
C ILE A 216 7.15 14.67 5.11
N LYS A 217 6.13 15.50 5.37
CA LYS A 217 4.75 15.20 4.97
C LYS A 217 4.66 15.07 3.45
N GLY A 218 5.21 16.02 2.67
CA GLY A 218 5.22 15.94 1.21
C GLY A 218 5.88 14.66 0.68
N LEU A 219 7.02 14.27 1.25
CA LEU A 219 7.70 13.02 0.93
C LEU A 219 6.82 11.79 1.22
N ALA A 220 6.16 11.76 2.38
CA ALA A 220 5.29 10.64 2.76
C ALA A 220 4.18 10.40 1.73
N TYR A 221 3.45 11.44 1.32
CA TYR A 221 2.41 11.30 0.29
C TYR A 221 2.98 10.97 -1.08
N THR A 222 4.14 11.51 -1.45
CA THR A 222 4.79 11.21 -2.74
C THR A 222 5.21 9.74 -2.82
N VAL A 223 5.82 9.20 -1.76
CA VAL A 223 6.20 7.78 -1.68
C VAL A 223 4.96 6.89 -1.69
N CYS A 224 3.92 7.27 -0.94
CA CYS A 224 2.64 6.57 -0.93
C CYS A 224 2.01 6.48 -2.32
N GLY A 225 1.96 7.62 -3.04
CA GLY A 225 1.48 7.68 -4.42
C GLY A 225 2.35 6.88 -5.40
N ALA A 226 3.68 6.92 -5.26
CA ALA A 226 4.59 6.13 -6.10
C ALA A 226 4.37 4.62 -5.93
N LEU A 227 4.18 4.16 -4.69
CA LEU A 227 3.86 2.76 -4.39
C LEU A 227 2.47 2.36 -4.89
N ALA A 228 1.49 3.26 -4.83
CA ALA A 228 0.21 3.07 -5.49
C ALA A 228 0.34 2.99 -7.02
N GLY A 229 1.24 3.78 -7.60
CA GLY A 229 1.58 3.70 -9.01
C GLY A 229 2.16 2.33 -9.39
N LEU A 230 3.14 1.85 -8.62
CA LEU A 230 3.73 0.52 -8.79
C LEU A 230 2.67 -0.59 -8.64
N ALA A 231 1.80 -0.50 -7.63
CA ALA A 231 0.69 -1.42 -7.43
C ALA A 231 -0.28 -1.41 -8.64
N GLY A 232 -0.54 -0.24 -9.22
CA GLY A 232 -1.32 -0.09 -10.47
C GLY A 232 -0.69 -0.79 -11.67
N VAL A 233 0.63 -0.65 -11.85
CA VAL A 233 1.37 -1.36 -12.92
C VAL A 233 1.30 -2.87 -12.73
N VAL A 234 1.54 -3.36 -11.52
CA VAL A 234 1.48 -4.79 -11.19
C VAL A 234 0.06 -5.34 -11.35
N LEU A 235 -0.96 -4.57 -10.94
CA LEU A 235 -2.35 -4.93 -11.12
C LEU A 235 -2.70 -5.03 -12.61
N ALA A 236 -2.32 -4.03 -13.42
CA ALA A 236 -2.55 -4.04 -14.86
C ALA A 236 -1.88 -5.26 -15.52
N ALA A 237 -0.64 -5.59 -15.14
CA ALA A 237 0.02 -6.80 -15.60
C ALA A 237 -0.77 -8.07 -15.23
N ARG A 238 -1.33 -8.15 -14.01
CA ARG A 238 -2.09 -9.30 -13.51
C ARG A 238 -3.40 -9.53 -14.25
N ILE A 239 -4.14 -8.46 -14.52
CA ILE A 239 -5.44 -8.56 -15.21
C ILE A 239 -5.32 -8.32 -16.71
N THR A 240 -4.10 -8.18 -17.23
CA THR A 240 -3.75 -7.96 -18.64
C THR A 240 -4.46 -6.75 -19.30
N THR A 241 -4.96 -5.82 -18.49
CA THR A 241 -5.63 -4.60 -18.94
C THR A 241 -5.42 -3.45 -17.95
N GLY A 242 -5.38 -2.21 -18.46
CA GLY A 242 -5.51 -1.00 -17.66
C GLY A 242 -6.99 -0.68 -17.42
N GLN A 243 -7.52 -1.05 -16.26
CA GLN A 243 -8.93 -0.85 -15.93
C GLN A 243 -9.16 0.48 -15.19
N PRO A 244 -9.96 1.42 -15.73
CA PRO A 244 -10.22 2.70 -15.07
C PRO A 244 -11.07 2.58 -13.80
N ASN A 245 -11.75 1.45 -13.61
CA ASN A 245 -12.58 1.14 -12.44
C ASN A 245 -11.88 0.20 -11.44
N ALA A 246 -10.58 -0.08 -11.62
CA ALA A 246 -9.84 -0.94 -10.71
C ALA A 246 -9.60 -0.30 -9.32
N GLY A 247 -9.27 -1.13 -8.33
CA GLY A 247 -8.81 -0.66 -7.02
C GLY A 247 -9.87 -0.01 -6.14
N VAL A 248 -11.17 -0.14 -6.44
CA VAL A 248 -12.24 0.37 -5.58
C VAL A 248 -12.15 -0.30 -4.19
N GLY A 249 -12.08 0.51 -3.13
CA GLY A 249 -11.99 0.02 -1.75
C GLY A 249 -10.58 -0.38 -1.31
N TYR A 250 -9.57 -0.38 -2.19
CA TYR A 250 -8.22 -0.81 -1.84
C TYR A 250 -7.57 0.10 -0.78
N GLU A 251 -7.95 1.38 -0.75
CA GLU A 251 -7.55 2.31 0.31
C GLU A 251 -7.97 1.84 1.71
N LEU A 252 -9.18 1.30 1.86
CA LEU A 252 -9.70 0.83 3.13
C LEU A 252 -9.03 -0.49 3.54
N ASP A 253 -8.83 -1.40 2.59
CA ASP A 253 -8.10 -2.65 2.82
C ASP A 253 -6.66 -2.39 3.28
N ALA A 254 -5.97 -1.45 2.62
CA ALA A 254 -4.61 -1.08 2.95
C ALA A 254 -4.51 -0.42 4.34
N ILE A 255 -5.42 0.50 4.66
CA ILE A 255 -5.48 1.11 6.01
C ILE A 255 -5.76 0.04 7.06
N ALA A 256 -6.72 -0.86 6.83
CA ALA A 256 -7.02 -1.95 7.74
C ALA A 256 -5.79 -2.85 7.98
N ALA A 257 -5.08 -3.23 6.92
CA ALA A 257 -3.86 -4.03 7.03
C ALA A 257 -2.77 -3.34 7.87
N VAL A 258 -2.56 -2.04 7.67
CA VAL A 258 -1.53 -1.27 8.38
C VAL A 258 -1.89 -1.04 9.85
N VAL A 259 -3.17 -0.76 10.15
CA VAL A 259 -3.65 -0.56 11.53
C VAL A 259 -3.64 -1.88 12.30
N ILE A 260 -4.07 -2.99 11.69
CA ILE A 260 -3.94 -4.34 12.28
C ILE A 260 -2.46 -4.69 12.50
N GLY A 261 -1.58 -4.26 11.58
CA GLY A 261 -0.13 -4.36 11.68
C GLY A 261 0.51 -3.53 12.80
N GLY A 262 -0.27 -2.64 13.46
CA GLY A 262 0.16 -1.91 14.64
C GLY A 262 0.62 -0.48 14.40
N THR A 263 0.44 0.07 13.19
CA THR A 263 0.69 1.49 12.93
C THR A 263 -0.50 2.34 13.41
N SER A 264 -0.19 3.45 14.09
CA SER A 264 -1.19 4.34 14.69
C SER A 264 -1.80 5.29 13.66
N LEU A 265 -3.12 5.45 13.68
CA LEU A 265 -3.82 6.51 12.92
C LEU A 265 -3.47 7.92 13.41
N SER A 266 -3.08 8.06 14.68
CA SER A 266 -2.64 9.34 15.25
C SER A 266 -1.19 9.69 14.90
N GLY A 267 -0.46 8.78 14.24
CA GLY A 267 0.93 8.96 13.85
C GLY A 267 1.96 8.61 14.92
N GLY A 268 3.24 8.70 14.54
CA GLY A 268 4.39 8.55 15.43
C GLY A 268 4.73 7.12 15.88
N VAL A 269 3.89 6.13 15.59
CA VAL A 269 4.11 4.72 15.95
C VAL A 269 3.73 3.82 14.77
N GLY A 270 4.61 2.89 14.40
CA GLY A 270 4.36 1.91 13.35
C GLY A 270 5.62 1.20 12.88
N SER A 271 5.44 0.20 12.03
CA SER A 271 6.52 -0.54 11.38
C SER A 271 6.06 -1.14 10.06
N VAL A 272 7.04 -1.58 9.26
CA VAL A 272 6.86 -2.43 8.08
C VAL A 272 7.53 -3.77 8.37
#